data_AF-A0A2W1J993-F1
#
_entry.id   AF-A0A2W1J993-F1
#
_cell.length_a   1.000
_cell.length_b   1.000
_cell.length_c   1.000
_cell.angle_alpha   90.00
_cell.angle_beta   90.00
_cell.angle_gamma   90.00
#
_symmetry.space_group_name_H-M   'P 1'
#
loop_
_entity.id
_entity.type
_entity.pdbx_description
1 polymer ?
#
loop_
_entity_poly.entity_id
_entity_poly.type
_entity_poly.pdbx_seq_one_letter_code
_entity_poly.pdbx_strand_id
1 'polypeptide(L)'
;MVLWTNFPLTMSTLAIIDAFKDLPDHRRGAGRRHNQPLCLALFTLSVTAGCRGFIAISDWLKSYRADLLALFEPAKDRLPSYSTIRRVLLDLDYKAYSACLASFFEIEPLSGETLAFEGKVLRGSYNVETPASTSESHRAIQLVTVYIVERGLILPIQPVDKKSNEITAFPPVLQALAQRGVVFAFDALNTQKNMSGNH
;
A
#
# COMPACT_ATOMS: atom_id res chain seq x y z
N MET A 1 37.17 -33.78 -18.72
CA MET A 1 36.75 -33.77 -17.30
C MET A 1 36.74 -32.31 -16.85
N VAL A 2 35.60 -31.62 -17.03
CA VAL A 2 35.46 -30.20 -16.66
C VAL A 2 34.65 -30.18 -15.37
N LEU A 3 35.31 -29.75 -14.30
CA LEU A 3 34.71 -29.59 -12.97
C LEU A 3 33.73 -28.42 -13.02
N TRP A 4 32.45 -28.69 -12.85
CA TRP A 4 31.46 -27.68 -12.53
C TRP A 4 31.78 -27.17 -11.12
N THR A 5 32.35 -25.98 -11.01
CA THR A 5 32.44 -25.26 -9.75
C THR A 5 31.04 -24.88 -9.30
N ASN A 6 30.64 -25.40 -8.15
CA ASN A 6 29.46 -24.97 -7.39
C ASN A 6 29.41 -23.44 -7.36
N PHE A 7 28.40 -22.86 -8.01
CA PHE A 7 27.93 -21.55 -7.60
C PHE A 7 27.42 -21.68 -6.16
N PRO A 8 27.82 -20.81 -5.21
CA PRO A 8 27.15 -20.77 -3.93
C PRO A 8 25.68 -20.46 -4.20
N LEU A 9 24.79 -21.32 -3.72
CA LEU A 9 23.37 -21.00 -3.55
C LEU A 9 23.31 -19.88 -2.50
N THR A 10 23.55 -18.65 -2.91
CA THR A 10 23.05 -17.50 -2.17
C THR A 10 21.54 -17.71 -2.10
N MET A 11 21.04 -18.01 -0.91
CA MET A 11 19.60 -18.05 -0.63
C MET A 11 19.00 -16.77 -1.17
N SER A 12 18.41 -16.81 -2.36
CA SER A 12 17.76 -15.65 -2.95
C SER A 12 16.52 -15.43 -2.12
N THR A 13 16.58 -14.49 -1.19
CA THR A 13 15.38 -14.03 -0.50
C THR A 13 14.36 -13.64 -1.56
N LEU A 14 13.11 -14.10 -1.41
CA LEU A 14 12.05 -13.76 -2.36
C LEU A 14 11.93 -12.24 -2.46
N ALA A 15 11.84 -11.70 -3.67
CA ALA A 15 11.84 -10.25 -3.90
C ALA A 15 10.75 -9.52 -3.08
N ILE A 16 9.58 -10.15 -2.88
CA ILE A 16 8.50 -9.59 -2.07
C ILE A 16 8.82 -9.53 -0.56
N ILE A 17 9.68 -10.43 -0.06
CA ILE A 17 10.19 -10.36 1.31
C ILE A 17 11.19 -9.22 1.42
N ASP A 18 12.09 -9.12 0.44
CA ASP A 18 13.10 -8.05 0.40
C ASP A 18 12.47 -6.66 0.31
N ALA A 19 11.34 -6.52 -0.39
CA ALA A 19 10.58 -5.27 -0.48
C ALA A 19 10.20 -4.69 0.89
N PHE A 20 10.07 -5.53 1.92
CA PHE A 20 9.61 -5.13 3.25
C PHE A 20 10.68 -5.28 4.34
N LYS A 21 11.90 -5.70 4.01
CA LYS A 21 12.92 -6.07 5.00
C LYS A 21 13.34 -4.90 5.91
N ASP A 22 13.33 -3.68 5.36
CA ASP A 22 13.79 -2.47 6.04
C ASP A 22 12.65 -1.73 6.77
N LEU A 23 11.41 -2.23 6.69
CA LEU A 23 10.29 -1.64 7.43
C LEU A 23 10.46 -1.88 8.94
N PRO A 24 10.39 -0.83 9.78
CA PRO A 24 10.48 -0.98 11.22
C PRO A 24 9.39 -1.90 11.78
N ASP A 25 9.78 -2.85 12.62
CA ASP A 25 8.85 -3.70 13.38
C ASP A 25 8.66 -3.11 14.78
N HIS A 26 7.51 -2.48 15.01
CA HIS A 26 7.17 -1.84 16.29
C HIS A 26 6.60 -2.81 17.33
N ARG A 27 6.37 -4.09 16.96
CA ARG A 27 5.83 -5.09 17.87
C ARG A 27 6.86 -5.41 18.96
N ARG A 28 6.40 -5.72 20.18
CA ARG A 28 7.30 -6.17 21.27
C ARG A 28 8.09 -7.43 20.87
N GLY A 29 9.37 -7.49 21.22
CA GLY A 29 10.28 -8.59 20.83
C GLY A 29 9.76 -10.00 21.18
N ALA A 30 9.15 -10.18 22.36
CA ALA A 30 8.57 -11.46 22.77
C ALA A 30 7.40 -11.95 21.87
N GLY A 31 6.79 -11.06 21.08
CA GLY A 31 5.71 -11.37 20.13
C GLY A 31 6.19 -11.73 18.71
N ARG A 32 7.48 -11.60 18.41
CA ARG A 32 8.05 -11.76 17.06
C ARG A 32 8.41 -13.22 16.76
N ARG A 33 7.41 -14.10 16.72
CA ARG A 33 7.60 -15.51 16.29
C ARG A 33 7.71 -15.66 14.77
N HIS A 34 7.07 -14.76 14.03
CA HIS A 34 7.18 -14.63 12.58
C HIS A 34 7.71 -13.24 12.27
N ASN A 35 8.67 -13.16 11.34
CA ASN A 35 9.21 -11.88 10.92
C ASN A 35 8.11 -11.04 10.22
N GLN A 36 8.23 -9.72 10.33
CA GLN A 36 7.27 -8.79 9.73
C GLN A 36 7.22 -8.90 8.19
N PRO A 37 8.35 -9.00 7.46
CA PRO A 37 8.33 -9.11 6.00
C PRO A 37 7.49 -10.29 5.47
N LEU A 38 7.59 -11.48 6.08
CA LEU A 38 6.75 -12.63 5.73
C LEU A 38 5.27 -12.37 5.94
N CYS A 39 4.92 -11.72 7.06
CA CYS A 39 3.53 -11.39 7.33
C CYS A 39 2.96 -10.42 6.28
N LEU A 40 3.75 -9.44 5.85
CA LEU A 40 3.38 -8.46 4.83
C LEU A 40 3.32 -9.07 3.43
N ALA A 41 4.26 -9.94 3.08
CA ALA A 41 4.25 -10.68 1.82
C ALA A 41 3.00 -11.59 1.69
N LEU A 42 2.70 -12.38 2.72
CA LEU A 42 1.52 -13.24 2.74
C LEU A 42 0.22 -12.43 2.69
N PHE A 43 0.16 -11.29 3.40
CA PHE A 43 -0.96 -10.37 3.31
C PHE A 43 -1.13 -9.84 1.89
N THR A 44 -0.06 -9.31 1.28
CA THR A 44 -0.07 -8.79 -0.10
C THR A 44 -0.57 -9.84 -1.07
N LEU A 45 0.02 -11.05 -1.05
CA LEU A 45 -0.36 -12.14 -1.94
C LEU A 45 -1.83 -12.55 -1.78
N SER A 46 -2.31 -12.65 -0.53
CA SER A 46 -3.72 -12.98 -0.29
C SER A 46 -4.68 -11.92 -0.83
N VAL A 47 -4.34 -10.64 -0.70
CA VAL A 47 -5.16 -9.53 -1.25
C VAL A 47 -5.13 -9.55 -2.77
N THR A 48 -3.97 -9.78 -3.39
CA THR A 48 -3.85 -9.92 -4.85
C THR A 48 -4.59 -11.14 -5.38
N ALA A 49 -4.73 -12.21 -4.58
CA ALA A 49 -5.57 -13.37 -4.88
C ALA A 49 -7.07 -13.10 -4.69
N GLY A 50 -7.47 -11.86 -4.35
CA GLY A 50 -8.86 -11.44 -4.23
C GLY A 50 -9.46 -11.66 -2.84
N CYS A 51 -8.67 -12.02 -1.83
CA CYS A 51 -9.20 -12.21 -0.47
C CYS A 51 -9.68 -10.88 0.13
N ARG A 52 -10.98 -10.81 0.46
CA ARG A 52 -11.61 -9.66 1.10
C ARG A 52 -11.81 -9.93 2.59
N GLY A 53 -10.89 -9.42 3.41
CA GLY A 53 -10.96 -9.50 4.87
C GLY A 53 -10.25 -10.71 5.49
N PHE A 54 -10.06 -10.68 6.81
CA PHE A 54 -9.17 -11.60 7.53
C PHE A 54 -9.62 -13.07 7.53
N ILE A 55 -10.93 -13.33 7.45
CA ILE A 55 -11.45 -14.70 7.37
C ILE A 55 -11.05 -15.33 6.03
N ALA A 56 -11.27 -14.62 4.92
CA ALA A 56 -10.84 -15.06 3.59
C ALA A 56 -9.33 -15.29 3.52
N ILE A 57 -8.53 -14.41 4.14
CA ILE A 57 -7.07 -14.59 4.25
C ILE A 57 -6.72 -15.86 5.03
N SER A 58 -7.41 -16.13 6.15
CA SER A 58 -7.21 -17.36 6.93
C SER A 58 -7.49 -18.60 6.08
N ASP A 59 -8.57 -18.61 5.32
CA ASP A 59 -8.95 -19.76 4.48
C ASP A 59 -7.99 -19.95 3.30
N TRP A 60 -7.51 -18.86 2.71
CA TRP A 60 -6.48 -18.89 1.68
C TRP A 60 -5.16 -19.46 2.20
N LEU A 61 -4.68 -19.02 3.37
CA LEU A 61 -3.45 -19.54 4.00
C LEU A 61 -3.55 -21.04 4.32
N LYS A 62 -4.74 -21.54 4.67
CA LYS A 62 -4.98 -22.97 4.90
C LYS A 62 -5.00 -23.75 3.58
N SER A 63 -5.66 -23.21 2.57
CA SER A 63 -5.84 -23.85 1.26
C SER A 63 -4.51 -24.04 0.53
N TYR A 64 -3.64 -23.02 0.57
CA TYR A 64 -2.33 -23.02 -0.10
C TYR A 64 -1.17 -23.33 0.86
N ARG A 65 -1.45 -23.96 2.02
CA ARG A 65 -0.46 -24.13 3.08
C ARG A 65 0.82 -24.81 2.60
N ALA A 66 0.69 -25.91 1.85
CA ALA A 66 1.84 -26.68 1.39
C ALA A 66 2.72 -25.86 0.44
N ASP A 67 2.10 -25.22 -0.56
CA ASP A 67 2.80 -24.39 -1.55
C ASP A 67 3.49 -23.19 -0.89
N LEU A 68 2.82 -22.54 0.07
CA LEU A 68 3.39 -21.41 0.79
C LEU A 68 4.53 -21.81 1.73
N LEU A 69 4.48 -22.99 2.34
CA LEU A 69 5.60 -23.51 3.13
C LEU A 69 6.81 -23.82 2.24
N ALA A 70 6.59 -24.44 1.09
CA ALA A 70 7.63 -24.73 0.12
C ALA A 70 8.23 -23.46 -0.49
N LEU A 71 7.40 -22.44 -0.75
CA LEU A 71 7.85 -21.18 -1.34
C LEU A 71 8.65 -20.31 -0.35
N PHE A 72 8.15 -20.15 0.87
CA PHE A 72 8.70 -19.18 1.82
C PHE A 72 9.68 -19.78 2.84
N GLU A 73 9.72 -21.11 2.98
CA GLU A 73 10.55 -21.83 3.95
C GLU A 73 10.60 -21.17 5.34
N PRO A 74 9.44 -20.84 5.95
CA PRO A 74 9.43 -20.08 7.19
C PRO A 74 9.95 -20.90 8.36
N ALA A 75 10.58 -20.24 9.33
CA ALA A 75 11.13 -20.90 10.51
C ALA A 75 10.14 -21.86 11.19
N LYS A 76 10.59 -23.09 11.47
CA LYS A 76 9.81 -24.18 12.09
C LYS A 76 8.63 -24.67 11.25
N ASP A 77 8.65 -24.44 9.92
CA ASP A 77 7.61 -24.85 8.97
C ASP A 77 6.22 -24.35 9.36
N ARG A 78 6.17 -23.11 9.86
CA ARG A 78 4.96 -22.47 10.38
C ARG A 78 4.69 -21.14 9.70
N LEU A 79 3.57 -21.08 8.99
CA LEU A 79 2.98 -19.83 8.54
C LEU A 79 2.37 -19.05 9.72
N PRO A 80 2.40 -17.71 9.69
CA PRO A 80 1.65 -16.90 10.64
C PRO A 80 0.14 -17.13 10.47
N SER A 81 -0.60 -17.11 11.59
CA SER A 81 -2.07 -17.06 11.54
C SER A 81 -2.55 -15.68 11.09
N TYR A 82 -3.81 -15.58 10.65
CA TYR A 82 -4.43 -14.29 10.32
C TYR A 82 -4.38 -13.31 11.50
N SER A 83 -4.47 -13.80 12.75
CA SER A 83 -4.35 -12.96 13.95
C SER A 83 -2.94 -12.39 14.13
N THR A 84 -1.90 -13.11 13.70
CA THR A 84 -0.52 -12.59 13.68
C THR A 84 -0.35 -11.54 12.59
N ILE A 85 -0.88 -11.78 11.38
CA ILE A 85 -0.87 -10.80 10.29
C ILE A 85 -1.62 -9.53 10.71
N ARG A 86 -2.84 -9.66 11.28
CA ARG A 86 -3.62 -8.53 11.78
C ARG A 86 -2.85 -7.68 12.78
N ARG A 87 -2.12 -8.31 13.71
CA ARG A 87 -1.30 -7.56 14.69
C ARG A 87 -0.15 -6.79 14.03
N VAL A 88 0.45 -7.33 12.98
CA VAL A 88 1.45 -6.57 12.19
C VAL A 88 0.80 -5.35 11.57
N LEU A 89 -0.36 -5.51 10.93
CA LEU A 89 -1.05 -4.41 10.24
C LEU A 89 -1.54 -3.31 11.18
N LEU A 90 -1.87 -3.61 12.44
CA LEU A 90 -2.33 -2.61 13.40
C LEU A 90 -1.25 -1.60 13.80
N ASP A 91 0.01 -2.02 13.84
CA ASP A 91 1.15 -1.18 14.23
C ASP A 91 1.96 -0.70 12.99
N LEU A 92 1.50 -1.02 11.78
CA LEU A 92 2.22 -0.75 10.54
C LEU A 92 2.05 0.71 10.10
N ASP A 93 3.14 1.38 9.75
CA ASP A 93 3.08 2.61 8.99
C ASP A 93 2.61 2.31 7.55
N TYR A 94 1.35 2.62 7.26
CA TYR A 94 0.76 2.38 5.96
C TYR A 94 1.43 3.17 4.83
N LYS A 95 2.01 4.34 5.12
CA LYS A 95 2.68 5.16 4.11
C LYS A 95 3.99 4.50 3.70
N ALA A 96 4.77 4.05 4.68
CA ALA A 96 6.01 3.30 4.43
C ALA A 96 5.73 2.00 3.67
N TYR A 97 4.71 1.24 4.10
CA TYR A 97 4.28 0.03 3.40
C TYR A 97 3.85 0.29 1.94
N SER A 98 3.06 1.36 1.71
CA SER A 98 2.65 1.75 0.36
C SER A 98 3.84 2.16 -0.52
N ALA A 99 4.86 2.82 0.05
CA ALA A 99 6.07 3.19 -0.68
C ALA A 99 6.91 1.95 -1.06
N CYS A 100 7.02 0.98 -0.15
CA CYS A 100 7.66 -0.31 -0.45
C CYS A 100 6.96 -1.03 -1.61
N LEU A 101 5.62 -1.08 -1.62
CA LEU A 101 4.87 -1.68 -2.73
C LEU A 101 5.05 -0.91 -4.04
N ALA A 102 5.01 0.42 -3.99
CA ALA A 102 5.22 1.26 -5.16
C ALA A 102 6.61 1.05 -5.78
N SER A 103 7.64 0.95 -4.94
CA SER A 103 9.00 0.62 -5.37
C SER A 103 9.08 -0.80 -5.94
N PHE A 104 8.51 -1.79 -5.25
CA PHE A 104 8.51 -3.19 -5.68
C PHE A 104 7.86 -3.42 -7.05
N PHE A 105 6.77 -2.70 -7.33
CA PHE A 105 6.05 -2.78 -8.61
C PHE A 105 6.50 -1.72 -9.63
N GLU A 106 7.55 -0.94 -9.32
CA GLU A 106 8.06 0.13 -10.18
C GLU A 106 6.94 1.09 -10.64
N ILE A 107 6.09 1.49 -9.70
CA ILE A 107 4.92 2.34 -9.93
C ILE A 107 5.38 3.79 -10.11
N GLU A 108 5.92 4.09 -11.28
CA GLU A 108 6.32 5.43 -11.70
C GLU A 108 5.73 5.71 -13.09
N PRO A 109 5.11 6.88 -13.31
CA PRO A 109 4.51 7.19 -14.61
C PRO A 109 5.55 7.45 -15.69
N LEU A 110 5.25 6.96 -16.89
CA LEU A 110 6.05 7.10 -18.09
C LEU A 110 5.50 8.21 -18.99
N SER A 111 6.36 8.79 -19.83
CA SER A 111 5.94 9.80 -20.80
C SER A 111 4.87 9.24 -21.75
N GLY A 112 3.81 10.01 -21.97
CA GLY A 112 2.66 9.62 -22.78
C GLY A 112 1.56 8.86 -22.05
N GLU A 113 1.79 8.42 -20.81
CA GLU A 113 0.73 7.78 -20.00
C GLU A 113 -0.28 8.80 -19.49
N THR A 114 -1.52 8.32 -19.31
CA THR A 114 -2.61 9.10 -18.74
C THR A 114 -2.67 8.89 -17.24
N LEU A 115 -2.49 9.98 -16.51
CA LEU A 115 -2.72 10.06 -15.09
C LEU A 115 -4.09 10.62 -14.81
N ALA A 116 -4.93 9.79 -14.22
CA ALA A 116 -6.28 10.15 -13.93
C ALA A 116 -6.50 10.28 -12.42
N PHE A 117 -7.22 11.31 -12.04
CA PHE A 117 -7.34 11.74 -10.65
C PHE A 117 -8.78 11.56 -10.19
N GLU A 118 -8.96 10.97 -9.01
CA GLU A 118 -10.27 10.74 -8.43
C GLU A 118 -10.23 11.01 -6.92
N GLY A 119 -11.17 11.82 -6.43
CA GLY A 119 -11.43 11.99 -5.00
C GLY A 119 -12.44 10.96 -4.48
N LYS A 120 -12.07 10.17 -3.46
CA LYS A 120 -12.98 9.24 -2.76
C LYS A 120 -13.19 9.67 -1.32
N VAL A 121 -14.46 9.76 -0.92
CA VAL A 121 -14.82 9.93 0.50
C VAL A 121 -15.06 8.56 1.12
N LEU A 122 -14.32 8.24 2.18
CA LEU A 122 -14.52 7.01 2.93
C LEU A 122 -15.81 7.13 3.75
N ARG A 123 -16.89 6.51 3.28
CA ARG A 123 -18.19 6.55 3.96
C ARG A 123 -18.08 5.96 5.37
N GLY A 124 -18.61 6.67 6.36
CA GLY A 124 -18.57 6.26 7.78
C GLY A 124 -17.25 6.52 8.49
N SER A 125 -16.27 7.14 7.84
CA SER A 125 -14.99 7.54 8.46
C SER A 125 -15.07 8.87 9.22
N TYR A 126 -16.24 9.51 9.33
CA TYR A 126 -16.37 10.69 10.17
C TYR A 126 -16.36 10.25 11.64
N ASN A 127 -15.79 11.08 12.50
CA ASN A 127 -15.80 10.86 13.94
C ASN A 127 -16.36 12.11 14.61
N VAL A 128 -17.49 11.96 15.30
CA VAL A 128 -18.03 13.00 16.18
C VAL A 128 -17.57 12.67 17.59
N GLU A 129 -17.09 13.67 18.32
CA GLU A 129 -16.62 13.46 19.69
C GLU A 129 -17.75 12.95 20.58
N THR A 130 -17.51 11.79 21.21
CA THR A 130 -18.37 11.18 22.20
C THR A 130 -17.52 10.76 23.40
N PRO A 131 -18.11 10.49 24.58
CA PRO A 131 -17.36 9.96 25.72
C PRO A 131 -16.61 8.65 25.46
N ALA A 132 -16.93 7.94 24.37
CA ALA A 132 -16.30 6.68 23.97
C ALA A 132 -15.30 6.84 22.80
N SER A 133 -15.08 8.06 22.30
CA SER A 133 -14.19 8.30 21.15
C SER A 133 -12.73 8.06 21.53
N THR A 134 -12.03 7.28 20.71
CA THR A 134 -10.59 6.97 20.88
C THR A 134 -9.69 7.87 20.02
N SER A 135 -10.30 8.75 19.23
CA SER A 135 -9.64 9.71 18.34
C SER A 135 -10.37 11.05 18.38
N GLU A 136 -9.65 12.12 18.02
CA GLU A 136 -10.22 13.47 17.88
C GLU A 136 -11.39 13.50 16.88
N SER A 137 -12.30 14.45 17.07
CA SER A 137 -13.37 14.72 16.10
C SER A 137 -12.80 15.08 14.72
N HIS A 138 -13.33 14.49 13.67
CA HIS A 138 -12.97 14.83 12.30
C HIS A 138 -14.11 14.55 11.32
N ARG A 139 -14.13 15.31 10.22
CA ARG A 139 -15.00 15.04 9.07
C ARG A 139 -14.63 13.70 8.43
N ALA A 140 -15.50 13.22 7.55
CA ALA A 140 -15.19 12.03 6.74
C ALA A 140 -13.86 12.24 6.00
N ILE A 141 -13.03 11.21 6.02
CA ILE A 141 -11.73 11.20 5.35
C ILE A 141 -11.96 11.22 3.85
N GLN A 142 -11.38 12.22 3.18
CA GLN A 142 -11.29 12.30 1.74
C GLN A 142 -9.88 11.86 1.30
N LEU A 143 -9.84 10.96 0.34
CA LEU A 143 -8.62 10.47 -0.30
C LEU A 143 -8.59 10.98 -1.74
N VAL A 144 -7.43 11.39 -2.21
CA VAL A 144 -7.18 11.64 -3.63
C VAL A 144 -6.28 10.53 -4.13
N THR A 145 -6.74 9.83 -5.15
CA THR A 145 -5.98 8.78 -5.83
C THR A 145 -5.60 9.23 -7.22
N VAL A 146 -4.35 8.98 -7.59
CA VAL A 146 -3.87 9.14 -8.98
C VAL A 146 -3.66 7.75 -9.53
N TYR A 147 -4.29 7.44 -10.65
CA TYR A 147 -4.18 6.17 -11.32
C TYR A 147 -3.57 6.32 -12.71
N ILE A 148 -2.63 5.44 -13.05
CA ILE A 148 -2.09 5.27 -14.39
C ILE A 148 -3.10 4.43 -15.17
N VAL A 149 -3.77 5.04 -16.15
CA VAL A 149 -4.89 4.42 -16.89
C VAL A 149 -4.43 3.17 -17.62
N GLU A 150 -3.31 3.26 -18.35
CA GLU A 150 -2.84 2.23 -19.26
C GLU A 150 -2.38 0.96 -18.54
N ARG A 151 -1.87 1.09 -17.32
CA ARG A 151 -1.34 -0.02 -16.51
C ARG A 151 -2.25 -0.44 -15.36
N GLY A 152 -3.32 0.33 -15.08
CA GLY A 152 -4.21 0.06 -13.94
C GLY A 152 -3.52 0.14 -12.58
N LEU A 153 -2.46 0.95 -12.47
CA LEU A 153 -1.67 1.11 -11.24
C LEU A 153 -2.07 2.40 -10.53
N ILE A 154 -2.03 2.38 -9.19
CA ILE A 154 -2.34 3.56 -8.37
C ILE A 154 -1.02 4.10 -7.80
N LEU A 155 -0.73 5.38 -8.04
CA LEU A 155 0.43 6.05 -7.43
C LEU A 155 0.24 6.14 -5.91
N PRO A 156 1.32 6.27 -5.12
CA PRO A 156 1.23 6.43 -3.67
C PRO A 156 0.16 7.46 -3.25
N ILE A 157 -0.80 7.00 -2.44
CA ILE A 157 -1.96 7.80 -2.04
C ILE A 157 -1.47 9.04 -1.28
N GLN A 158 -1.85 10.21 -1.76
CA GLN A 158 -1.57 11.48 -1.09
C GLN A 158 -2.77 11.81 -0.19
N PRO A 159 -2.61 11.81 1.15
CA PRO A 159 -3.68 12.23 2.03
C PRO A 159 -3.94 13.72 1.83
N VAL A 160 -5.21 14.08 1.64
CA VAL A 160 -5.65 15.48 1.61
C VAL A 160 -5.79 15.97 3.05
N ASP A 161 -5.33 17.19 3.33
CA ASP A 161 -5.43 17.77 4.66
C ASP A 161 -6.91 17.82 5.11
N LYS A 162 -7.17 17.68 6.43
CA LYS A 162 -8.52 17.50 7.02
C LYS A 162 -9.52 18.62 6.66
N LYS A 163 -9.02 19.79 6.23
CA LYS A 163 -9.81 20.97 5.80
C LYS A 163 -9.77 21.24 4.30
N SER A 164 -9.03 20.44 3.55
CA SER A 164 -8.83 20.59 2.11
C SER A 164 -9.82 19.71 1.35
N ASN A 165 -10.00 20.02 0.07
CA ASN A 165 -10.84 19.30 -0.88
C ASN A 165 -10.00 18.96 -2.11
N GLU A 166 -10.53 18.11 -2.99
CA GLU A 166 -9.89 17.69 -4.24
C GLU A 166 -9.27 18.86 -5.03
N ILE A 167 -10.03 19.96 -5.16
CA ILE A 167 -9.64 21.18 -5.89
C ILE A 167 -8.33 21.78 -5.36
N THR A 168 -8.12 21.74 -4.04
CA THR A 168 -6.92 22.30 -3.40
C THR A 168 -5.78 21.29 -3.29
N ALA A 169 -6.09 19.98 -3.31
CA ALA A 169 -5.09 18.91 -3.25
C ALA A 169 -4.41 18.63 -4.60
N PHE A 170 -5.09 18.91 -5.72
CA PHE A 170 -4.60 18.60 -7.07
C PHE A 170 -3.39 19.42 -7.53
N PRO A 171 -3.33 20.76 -7.35
CA PRO A 171 -2.27 21.57 -7.96
C PRO A 171 -0.84 21.14 -7.60
N PRO A 172 -0.50 20.81 -6.33
CA PRO A 172 0.84 20.34 -5.99
C PRO A 172 1.20 19.01 -6.68
N VAL A 173 0.24 18.09 -6.81
CA VAL A 173 0.45 16.78 -7.43
C VAL A 173 0.63 16.94 -8.95
N LEU A 174 -0.17 17.80 -9.59
CA LEU A 174 0.00 18.14 -11.00
C LEU A 174 1.38 18.75 -11.26
N GLN A 175 1.82 19.71 -10.44
CA GLN A 175 3.12 20.35 -10.61
C GLN A 175 4.29 19.36 -10.51
N ALA A 176 4.20 18.39 -9.59
CA ALA A 176 5.22 17.35 -9.42
C ALA A 176 5.28 16.37 -10.60
N LEU A 177 4.15 16.09 -11.25
CA LEU A 177 4.04 15.07 -12.30
C LEU A 177 4.08 15.66 -13.73
N ALA A 178 3.79 16.95 -13.90
CA ALA A 178 3.69 17.60 -15.22
C ALA A 178 5.01 17.57 -16.00
N GLN A 179 6.14 17.52 -15.31
CA GLN A 179 7.47 17.48 -15.93
C GLN A 179 7.78 16.14 -16.61
N ARG A 180 6.91 15.12 -16.45
CA ARG A 180 7.14 13.76 -16.94
C ARG A 180 6.54 13.47 -18.32
N GLY A 181 5.95 14.48 -18.99
CA GLY A 181 5.33 14.29 -20.30
C GLY A 181 4.06 13.43 -20.28
N VAL A 182 3.35 13.44 -19.16
CA VAL A 182 2.10 12.68 -18.94
C VAL A 182 0.87 13.48 -19.37
N VAL A 183 -0.24 12.78 -19.62
CA VAL A 183 -1.56 13.38 -19.85
C VAL A 183 -2.36 13.35 -18.55
N PHE A 184 -3.04 14.44 -18.22
CA PHE A 184 -3.89 14.50 -17.04
C PHE A 184 -5.37 14.36 -17.39
N ALA A 185 -6.08 13.49 -16.67
CA ALA A 185 -7.53 13.35 -16.75
C ALA A 185 -8.16 13.52 -15.36
N PHE A 186 -9.17 14.37 -15.28
CA PHE A 186 -9.90 14.61 -14.04
C PHE A 186 -11.25 15.23 -14.35
N ASP A 187 -12.15 15.17 -13.37
CA ASP A 187 -13.48 15.74 -13.52
C ASP A 187 -13.45 17.23 -13.81
N ALA A 188 -14.37 17.70 -14.65
CA ALA A 188 -14.52 19.10 -15.02
C ALA A 188 -14.74 20.02 -13.80
N LEU A 189 -15.22 19.50 -12.67
CA LEU A 189 -15.31 20.24 -11.42
C LEU A 189 -13.96 20.80 -10.94
N ASN A 190 -12.85 20.19 -11.35
CA ASN A 190 -11.50 20.63 -11.01
C ASN A 190 -10.94 21.71 -11.96
N THR A 191 -11.64 22.09 -13.03
CA THR A 191 -11.22 23.19 -13.92
C THR A 191 -11.63 24.55 -13.36
N GLN A 192 -11.24 24.82 -12.11
CA GLN A 192 -11.50 26.08 -11.43
C GLN A 192 -10.47 27.13 -11.89
N LYS A 193 -10.96 28.31 -12.29
CA LYS A 193 -10.08 29.46 -12.43
C LYS A 193 -9.80 30.02 -11.04
N ASN A 194 -8.55 30.40 -10.78
CA ASN A 194 -8.26 31.24 -9.62
C ASN A 194 -9.10 32.51 -9.78
N MET A 195 -10.15 32.68 -8.97
CA MET A 195 -10.77 33.99 -8.78
C MET A 195 -9.88 34.82 -7.86
N SER A 196 -8.63 35.05 -8.27
CA SER A 196 -7.79 36.08 -7.67
C SER A 196 -8.04 37.36 -8.45
N GLY A 197 -9.04 38.11 -8.00
CA GLY A 197 -9.38 39.42 -8.52
C GLY A 197 -10.43 40.07 -7.63
N ASN A 198 -10.00 40.61 -6.49
CA ASN A 198 -10.46 41.92 -6.05
C ASN A 198 -9.50 42.50 -4.99
N HIS A 199 -8.95 43.65 -5.37
CA HIS A 199 -8.54 44.82 -4.60
C HIS A 199 -8.63 44.78 -3.08
#